data_AF-A0A7Y2FYW5-F1
#
_entry.id   AF-A0A7Y2FYW5-F1
#
_cell.length_a   1.000
_cell.length_b   1.000
_cell.length_c   1.000
_cell.angle_alpha   90.00
_cell.angle_beta   90.00
_cell.angle_gamma   90.00
#
_symmetry.space_group_name_H-M   'P 1'
#
loop_
_entity.id
_entity.type
_entity.pdbx_description
1 polymer ?
#
loop_
_entity_poly.entity_id
_entity_poly.type
_entity_poly.pdbx_seq_one_letter_code
_entity_poly.pdbx_strand_id
1 'polypeptide(L)'
;MRLILIAQFLFLSTLTLLSQKVDISNFEHIKTREIGPAGMSGRVTSIDVVLDQPEIIYVGTASGGLWKSKTGGITWKPIFDKEDVASIGAVAINQSNPSEIWVGTGEGNPRNSHNSGKGIYRSLDAGRTWKLMGLENTKLIHRIIIHRDDPNTVFVAALGSAWGPNSQRGVYRTNNGGKSWKKVLYINNDTGCGDLVVDPSNPNKLIAAMWEYGRKPYTFNSGGEGSGIHITYDGGENWEKLDQKEAGLPEGDLGRIGLAIAPSKPDIVYAYI
;
A
#
# COMPACT_ATOMS: atom_id res chain seq x y z
N MET A 1 57.48 9.98 41.74
CA MET A 1 56.38 10.98 41.68
C MET A 1 55.60 10.98 40.35
N ARG A 2 56.23 10.77 39.18
CA ARG A 2 55.51 10.76 37.87
C ARG A 2 54.62 9.54 37.58
N LEU A 3 54.92 8.35 38.11
CA LEU A 3 54.09 7.15 37.87
C LEU A 3 52.77 7.11 38.68
N ILE A 4 52.73 7.75 39.85
CA ILE A 4 51.53 7.78 40.71
C ILE A 4 50.46 8.72 40.14
N LEU A 5 50.86 9.82 39.49
CA LEU A 5 49.93 10.73 38.82
C LEU A 5 49.27 10.10 37.58
N ILE A 6 49.98 9.25 36.82
CA ILE A 6 49.42 8.57 35.65
C ILE A 6 48.40 7.48 36.06
N ALA A 7 48.67 6.76 37.15
CA ALA A 7 47.73 5.78 37.69
C ALA A 7 46.44 6.43 38.25
N GLN A 8 46.53 7.62 38.84
CA GLN A 8 45.35 8.38 39.29
C GLN A 8 44.54 8.94 38.11
N PHE A 9 45.18 9.32 37.00
CA PHE A 9 44.49 9.80 35.80
C PHE A 9 43.75 8.67 35.05
N LEU A 10 44.28 7.45 35.08
CA LEU A 10 43.63 6.25 34.52
C LEU A 10 42.50 5.69 35.39
N PHE A 11 42.44 6.03 36.68
CA PHE A 11 41.34 5.64 37.56
C PHE A 11 40.14 6.59 37.51
N LEU A 12 40.32 7.83 37.03
CA LEU A 12 39.23 8.78 36.83
C LEU A 12 38.48 8.60 35.50
N SER A 13 38.99 7.81 34.56
CA SER A 13 38.37 7.60 33.24
C SER A 13 37.44 6.39 33.16
N THR A 14 37.27 5.63 34.25
CA THR A 14 36.35 4.46 34.32
C THR A 14 35.05 4.74 35.07
N LEU A 15 34.70 6.02 35.29
CA LEU A 15 33.33 6.38 35.60
C LEU A 15 32.48 6.06 34.37
N THR A 16 31.91 4.86 34.37
CA THR A 16 30.81 4.51 33.48
C THR A 16 29.71 5.54 33.74
N LEU A 17 29.58 6.51 32.82
CA LEU A 17 28.44 7.40 32.76
C LEU A 17 27.22 6.51 32.50
N LEU A 18 26.60 6.02 33.57
CA LEU A 18 25.30 5.40 33.50
C LEU A 18 24.33 6.51 33.11
N SER A 19 23.95 6.51 31.84
CA SER A 19 22.89 7.39 31.34
C SER A 19 21.65 7.21 32.23
N GLN A 20 21.04 8.32 32.66
CA GLN A 20 19.77 8.26 33.38
C GLN A 20 18.75 7.50 32.52
N LYS A 21 18.20 6.41 33.06
CA LYS A 21 17.09 5.73 32.42
C LYS A 21 15.89 6.65 32.49
N VAL A 22 15.36 7.03 31.33
CA VAL A 22 14.09 7.74 31.26
C VAL A 22 13.01 6.78 31.74
N ASP A 23 12.38 7.11 32.85
CA ASP A 23 11.23 6.38 33.34
C ASP A 23 10.00 6.79 32.51
N ILE A 24 9.57 5.87 31.63
CA ILE A 24 8.46 6.09 30.70
C ILE A 24 7.13 6.24 31.46
N SER A 25 7.02 5.70 32.69
CA SER A 25 5.81 5.82 33.50
C SER A 25 5.43 7.27 33.81
N ASN A 26 6.44 8.16 33.92
CA ASN A 26 6.24 9.60 34.11
C ASN A 26 5.52 10.29 32.93
N PHE A 27 5.49 9.65 31.76
CA PHE A 27 4.86 10.18 30.55
C PHE A 27 3.50 9.54 30.25
N GLU A 28 3.10 8.47 30.97
CA GLU A 28 1.85 7.75 30.74
C GLU A 28 0.60 8.62 30.94
N HIS A 29 0.70 9.65 31.79
CA HIS A 29 -0.40 10.59 32.07
C HIS A 29 -0.39 11.84 31.18
N ILE A 30 0.60 12.01 30.31
CA ILE A 30 0.64 13.14 29.38
C ILE A 30 -0.35 12.87 28.26
N LYS A 31 -1.46 13.63 28.27
CA LYS A 31 -2.46 13.57 27.21
C LYS A 31 -2.02 14.48 26.06
N THR A 32 -1.76 13.88 24.90
CA THR A 32 -1.67 14.64 23.66
C THR A 32 -3.07 15.13 23.27
N ARG A 33 -3.14 16.32 22.69
CA ARG A 33 -4.37 16.84 22.10
C ARG A 33 -4.08 17.31 20.68
N GLU A 34 -5.04 17.10 19.81
CA GLU A 34 -5.03 17.74 18.50
C GLU A 34 -5.12 19.26 18.69
N ILE A 35 -4.26 20.01 17.98
CA ILE A 35 -4.23 21.48 18.02
C ILE A 35 -4.90 22.09 16.77
N GLY A 36 -5.61 21.27 15.99
CA GLY A 36 -6.20 21.63 14.70
C GLY A 36 -5.20 21.56 13.55
N PRO A 37 -5.69 21.61 12.29
CA PRO A 37 -4.82 21.73 11.12
C PRO A 37 -4.27 23.15 11.03
N ALA A 38 -3.02 23.35 11.43
CA ALA A 38 -2.24 24.53 11.06
C ALA A 38 -1.73 24.38 9.60
N GLY A 39 -2.64 24.32 8.63
CA GLY A 39 -2.33 24.45 7.19
C GLY A 39 -1.58 23.31 6.48
N MET A 40 -1.25 22.18 7.13
CA MET A 40 -0.61 21.04 6.43
C MET A 40 -1.64 19.94 6.13
N SER A 41 -2.06 19.87 4.86
CA SER A 41 -2.82 18.72 4.35
C SER A 41 -1.87 17.57 4.03
N GLY A 42 -2.23 16.37 4.49
CA GLY A 42 -1.59 15.12 4.09
C GLY A 42 -2.08 14.62 2.73
N ARG A 43 -1.45 13.57 2.21
CA ARG A 43 -1.91 12.86 1.01
C ARG A 43 -2.84 11.72 1.39
N VAL A 44 -4.07 11.79 0.92
CA VAL A 44 -4.97 10.65 0.86
C VAL A 44 -4.59 9.79 -0.33
N THR A 45 -4.34 8.51 -0.08
CA THR A 45 -3.83 7.57 -1.08
C THR A 45 -4.88 6.55 -1.49
N SER A 46 -5.86 6.30 -0.63
CA SER A 46 -6.94 5.35 -0.87
C SER A 46 -8.19 5.75 -0.09
N ILE A 47 -9.34 5.46 -0.67
CA ILE A 47 -10.66 5.65 -0.08
C ILE A 47 -11.52 4.46 -0.48
N ASP A 48 -12.34 3.97 0.45
CA ASP A 48 -13.40 3.01 0.17
C ASP A 48 -14.59 3.26 1.10
N VAL A 49 -15.78 2.84 0.69
CA VAL A 49 -17.05 3.05 1.39
C VAL A 49 -17.84 1.76 1.50
N VAL A 50 -18.70 1.69 2.51
CA VAL A 50 -19.71 0.64 2.57
C VAL A 50 -20.88 1.07 1.67
N LEU A 51 -21.17 0.31 0.61
CA LEU A 51 -22.14 0.75 -0.40
C LEU A 51 -23.58 0.84 0.13
N ASP A 52 -23.96 0.00 1.10
CA ASP A 52 -25.29 0.03 1.73
C ASP A 52 -25.43 1.09 2.85
N GLN A 53 -24.30 1.62 3.33
CA GLN A 53 -24.17 2.58 4.43
C GLN A 53 -23.05 3.58 4.09
N PRO A 54 -23.26 4.46 3.09
CA PRO A 54 -22.21 5.32 2.54
C PRO A 54 -21.68 6.36 3.55
N GLU A 55 -22.32 6.53 4.71
CA GLU A 55 -21.77 7.31 5.83
C GLU A 55 -20.55 6.64 6.49
N ILE A 56 -20.35 5.34 6.25
CA ILE A 56 -19.19 4.58 6.69
C ILE A 56 -18.12 4.65 5.61
N ILE A 57 -17.10 5.45 5.88
CA ILE A 57 -16.01 5.76 4.95
C ILE A 57 -14.68 5.37 5.58
N TYR A 58 -13.78 4.81 4.79
CA TYR A 58 -12.42 4.49 5.17
C TYR A 58 -11.45 5.25 4.28
N VAL A 59 -10.47 5.91 4.90
CA VAL A 59 -9.46 6.71 4.18
C VAL A 59 -8.07 6.28 4.64
N GLY A 60 -7.28 5.80 3.68
CA GLY A 60 -5.86 5.52 3.84
C GLY A 60 -5.03 6.75 3.46
N THR A 61 -3.97 6.99 4.23
CA THR A 61 -3.07 8.12 4.00
C THR A 61 -1.63 7.68 3.79
N ALA A 62 -0.85 8.51 3.11
CA ALA A 62 0.55 8.25 2.76
C ALA A 62 1.44 7.89 3.96
N SER A 63 1.18 8.53 5.10
CA SER A 63 2.05 8.45 6.29
C SER A 63 1.30 8.68 7.62
N GLY A 64 -0.03 8.76 7.60
CA GLY A 64 -0.86 9.10 8.76
C GLY A 64 -1.88 8.02 9.14
N GLY A 65 -1.71 6.78 8.68
CA GLY A 65 -2.56 5.65 9.04
C GLY A 65 -3.87 5.55 8.24
N LEU A 66 -4.76 4.68 8.73
CA LEU A 66 -6.10 4.45 8.22
C LEU A 66 -7.13 5.08 9.16
N TRP A 67 -8.05 5.83 8.57
CA TRP A 67 -9.10 6.57 9.26
C TRP A 67 -10.46 6.02 8.88
N LYS A 68 -11.38 6.01 9.84
CA LYS A 68 -12.78 5.62 9.64
C LYS A 68 -13.71 6.76 10.04
N SER A 69 -14.65 7.06 9.18
CA SER A 69 -15.83 7.86 9.49
C SER A 69 -17.07 6.97 9.62
N LYS A 70 -18.03 7.41 10.43
CA LYS A 70 -19.40 6.88 10.49
C LYS A 70 -20.44 8.00 10.34
N THR A 71 -19.99 9.15 9.87
CA THR A 71 -20.75 10.41 9.85
C THR A 71 -20.65 11.07 8.48
N GLY A 72 -20.40 10.29 7.42
CA GLY A 72 -20.25 10.81 6.06
C GLY A 72 -19.06 11.75 5.90
N GLY A 73 -18.02 11.60 6.73
CA GLY A 73 -16.79 12.39 6.66
C GLY A 73 -16.75 13.63 7.56
N ILE A 74 -17.75 13.86 8.41
CA ILE A 74 -17.75 14.98 9.39
C ILE A 74 -16.73 14.72 10.51
N THR A 75 -16.68 13.49 11.02
CA THR A 75 -15.74 13.07 12.07
C THR A 75 -15.02 11.80 11.68
N TRP A 76 -13.76 11.68 12.13
CA TRP A 76 -12.87 10.58 11.78
C TRP A 76 -12.20 10.02 13.03
N LYS A 77 -11.97 8.71 13.03
CA LYS A 77 -11.19 8.02 14.06
C LYS A 77 -10.07 7.24 13.39
N PRO A 78 -8.83 7.32 13.88
CA PRO A 78 -7.78 6.43 13.41
C PRO A 78 -8.07 5.01 13.93
N ILE A 79 -7.82 4.01 13.09
CA ILE A 79 -8.13 2.61 13.39
C ILE A 79 -6.96 1.66 13.11
N PHE A 80 -5.77 2.20 12.84
CA PHE A 80 -4.56 1.43 12.48
C PHE A 80 -3.30 1.87 13.25
N ASP A 81 -3.45 2.75 14.25
CA ASP A 81 -2.33 3.35 14.99
C ASP A 81 -1.55 2.37 15.88
N LYS A 82 -2.07 1.15 16.06
CA LYS A 82 -1.44 0.10 16.86
C LYS A 82 -0.51 -0.79 16.05
N GLU A 83 -0.54 -0.67 14.72
CA GLU A 83 0.29 -1.48 13.84
C GLU A 83 1.63 -0.80 13.57
N ASP A 84 2.67 -1.58 13.24
CA ASP A 84 4.04 -1.07 13.11
C ASP A 84 4.30 -0.21 11.86
N VAL A 85 3.27 0.22 11.15
CA VAL A 85 3.36 1.00 9.91
C VAL A 85 2.16 1.93 9.75
N ALA A 86 2.44 3.19 9.42
CA ALA A 86 1.41 4.19 9.20
C ALA A 86 1.14 4.48 7.71
N SER A 87 1.99 3.99 6.80
CA SER A 87 1.79 4.21 5.36
C SER A 87 0.73 3.27 4.82
N ILE A 88 -0.36 3.83 4.30
CA ILE A 88 -1.43 3.08 3.64
C ILE A 88 -1.39 3.36 2.15
N GLY A 89 -1.43 2.30 1.34
CA GLY A 89 -1.49 2.39 -0.12
C GLY A 89 -2.82 1.94 -0.71
N ALA A 90 -3.53 1.03 -0.05
CA ALA A 90 -4.84 0.57 -0.47
C ALA A 90 -5.72 0.18 0.73
N VAL A 91 -7.02 0.46 0.64
CA VAL A 91 -8.07 -0.14 1.47
C VAL A 91 -9.11 -0.76 0.54
N ALA A 92 -9.62 -1.93 0.91
CA ALA A 92 -10.72 -2.60 0.24
C ALA A 92 -11.67 -3.23 1.28
N ILE A 93 -12.96 -2.96 1.14
CA ILE A 93 -14.01 -3.43 2.03
C ILE A 93 -14.78 -4.54 1.32
N ASN A 94 -14.98 -5.67 2.01
CA ASN A 94 -15.86 -6.70 1.48
C ASN A 94 -17.31 -6.20 1.54
N GLN A 95 -17.92 -5.96 0.39
CA GLN A 95 -19.27 -5.40 0.31
C GLN A 95 -20.36 -6.38 0.78
N SER A 96 -20.10 -7.71 0.77
CA SER A 96 -21.04 -8.69 1.35
C SER A 96 -20.88 -8.85 2.87
N ASN A 97 -19.76 -8.40 3.43
CA ASN A 97 -19.48 -8.40 4.86
C ASN A 97 -18.56 -7.22 5.23
N PRO A 98 -19.11 -6.03 5.50
CA PRO A 98 -18.30 -4.83 5.79
C PRO A 98 -17.45 -4.90 7.07
N SER A 99 -17.56 -5.97 7.86
CA SER A 99 -16.62 -6.24 8.95
C SER A 99 -15.26 -6.75 8.45
N GLU A 100 -15.23 -7.32 7.25
CA GLU A 100 -14.01 -7.74 6.58
C GLU A 100 -13.40 -6.58 5.77
N ILE A 101 -12.18 -6.22 6.12
CA ILE A 101 -11.44 -5.12 5.49
C ILE A 101 -10.02 -5.58 5.23
N TRP A 102 -9.53 -5.26 4.04
CA TRP A 102 -8.16 -5.49 3.63
C TRP A 102 -7.42 -4.16 3.50
N VAL A 103 -6.20 -4.12 4.01
CA VAL A 103 -5.34 -2.93 4.00
C VAL A 103 -3.99 -3.29 3.44
N GLY A 104 -3.62 -2.59 2.37
CA GLY A 104 -2.30 -2.65 1.76
C GLY A 104 -1.47 -1.50 2.29
N THR A 105 -0.31 -1.83 2.87
CA THR A 105 0.58 -0.81 3.43
C THR A 105 1.67 -0.40 2.44
N GLY A 106 2.18 0.82 2.60
CA GLY A 106 3.14 1.45 1.70
C GLY A 106 2.47 2.06 0.49
N GLU A 107 2.48 3.39 0.41
CA GLU A 107 1.77 4.09 -0.65
C GLU A 107 2.32 3.76 -2.05
N GLY A 108 1.43 3.51 -3.01
CA GLY A 108 1.82 3.22 -4.40
C GLY A 108 2.20 4.45 -5.22
N ASN A 109 2.71 5.51 -4.57
CA ASN A 109 3.04 6.80 -5.14
C ASN A 109 4.48 7.17 -4.78
N PRO A 110 5.50 6.57 -5.41
CA PRO A 110 6.91 6.63 -4.99
C PRO A 110 7.56 8.01 -5.24
N ARG A 111 7.15 9.02 -4.47
CA ARG A 111 7.73 10.38 -4.41
C ARG A 111 8.95 10.44 -3.47
N ASN A 112 9.60 11.60 -3.37
CA ASN A 112 10.78 11.79 -2.53
C ASN A 112 10.51 11.57 -1.03
N SER A 113 9.28 11.80 -0.59
CA SER A 113 8.81 11.63 0.81
C SER A 113 7.98 10.36 1.02
N HIS A 114 8.21 9.36 0.17
CA HIS A 114 7.47 8.10 0.21
C HIS A 114 7.87 7.23 1.42
N ASN A 115 6.87 6.65 2.10
CA ASN A 115 7.08 5.70 3.19
C ASN A 115 6.73 4.26 2.78
N SER A 116 7.67 3.35 2.93
CA SER A 116 7.45 1.93 2.61
C SER A 116 6.53 1.23 3.61
N GLY A 117 5.83 0.23 3.11
CA GLY A 117 4.90 -0.61 3.83
C GLY A 117 5.54 -1.86 4.44
N LYS A 118 4.68 -2.61 5.13
CA LYS A 118 4.96 -3.91 5.76
C LYS A 118 3.93 -4.97 5.34
N GLY A 119 3.47 -4.93 4.08
CA GLY A 119 2.60 -5.96 3.50
C GLY A 119 1.11 -5.67 3.65
N ILE A 120 0.31 -6.73 3.72
CA ILE A 120 -1.15 -6.66 3.76
C ILE A 120 -1.69 -7.10 5.11
N TYR A 121 -2.71 -6.37 5.59
CA TYR A 121 -3.43 -6.65 6.82
C TYR A 121 -4.89 -6.94 6.50
N ARG A 122 -5.52 -7.79 7.32
CA ARG A 122 -6.95 -8.09 7.27
C ARG A 122 -7.56 -7.86 8.64
N SER A 123 -8.72 -7.22 8.66
CA SER A 123 -9.61 -7.14 9.83
C SER A 123 -10.88 -7.94 9.55
N LEU A 124 -11.46 -8.55 10.59
CA LEU A 124 -12.76 -9.21 10.56
C LEU A 124 -13.76 -8.58 11.53
N ASP A 125 -13.42 -7.42 12.11
CA ASP A 125 -14.22 -6.71 13.11
C ASP A 125 -14.34 -5.21 12.80
N ALA A 126 -14.33 -4.90 11.50
CA ALA A 126 -14.46 -3.55 10.94
C ALA A 126 -13.34 -2.57 11.37
N GLY A 127 -12.13 -3.11 11.57
CA GLY A 127 -10.90 -2.37 11.86
C GLY A 127 -10.60 -2.18 13.35
N ARG A 128 -11.14 -3.01 14.25
CA ARG A 128 -10.77 -2.97 15.67
C ARG A 128 -9.49 -3.76 15.93
N THR A 129 -9.31 -4.87 15.23
CA THR A 129 -8.11 -5.69 15.24
C THR A 129 -7.67 -6.00 13.81
N TRP A 130 -6.35 -6.17 13.64
CA TRP A 130 -5.73 -6.47 12.37
C TRP A 130 -4.84 -7.69 12.49
N LYS A 131 -4.76 -8.45 11.40
CA LYS A 131 -3.84 -9.56 11.25
C LYS A 131 -2.99 -9.34 10.01
N LEU A 132 -1.68 -9.45 10.16
CA LEU A 132 -0.76 -9.46 9.02
C LEU A 132 -0.97 -10.74 8.18
N MET A 133 -1.13 -10.56 6.88
CA MET A 133 -1.47 -11.60 5.91
C MET A 133 -0.35 -11.84 4.88
N GLY A 134 0.85 -11.30 5.11
CA GLY A 134 2.02 -11.48 4.26
C GLY A 134 2.28 -10.33 3.26
N LEU A 135 3.10 -10.60 2.26
CA LEU A 135 3.58 -9.64 1.23
C LEU A 135 4.43 -8.48 1.78
N GLU A 136 5.10 -8.67 2.92
CA GLU A 136 5.91 -7.65 3.60
C GLU A 136 7.09 -7.15 2.77
N ASN A 137 7.56 -7.98 1.83
CA ASN A 137 8.67 -7.67 0.96
C ASN A 137 8.27 -6.92 -0.30
N THR A 138 6.97 -6.80 -0.63
CA THR A 138 6.53 -5.99 -1.76
C THR A 138 6.71 -4.50 -1.51
N LYS A 139 6.75 -4.10 -0.24
CA LYS A 139 6.88 -2.72 0.27
C LYS A 139 5.76 -1.78 -0.12
N LEU A 140 5.23 -1.84 -1.33
CA LEU A 140 4.26 -0.90 -1.89
C LEU A 140 3.06 -1.66 -2.45
N ILE A 141 1.91 -1.48 -1.83
CA ILE A 141 0.64 -2.02 -2.29
C ILE A 141 -0.21 -0.88 -2.83
N HIS A 142 -0.53 -0.92 -4.12
CA HIS A 142 -1.26 0.19 -4.76
C HIS A 142 -2.76 -0.07 -4.93
N ARG A 143 -3.16 -1.34 -5.10
CA ARG A 143 -4.57 -1.77 -5.20
C ARG A 143 -4.79 -3.10 -4.51
N ILE A 144 -6.00 -3.27 -4.00
CA ILE A 144 -6.56 -4.54 -3.53
C ILE A 144 -7.93 -4.68 -4.18
N ILE A 145 -8.23 -5.85 -4.73
CA ILE A 145 -9.55 -6.20 -5.26
C ILE A 145 -10.00 -7.47 -4.56
N ILE A 146 -11.17 -7.42 -3.91
CA ILE A 146 -11.83 -8.59 -3.34
C ILE A 146 -12.76 -9.15 -4.42
N HIS A 147 -12.67 -10.45 -4.70
CA HIS A 147 -13.53 -11.08 -5.70
C HIS A 147 -14.98 -11.08 -5.22
N ARG A 148 -15.88 -10.53 -6.05
CA ARG A 148 -17.29 -10.28 -5.69
C ARG A 148 -18.02 -11.54 -5.21
N ASP A 149 -17.79 -12.66 -5.88
CA ASP A 149 -18.53 -13.90 -5.66
C ASP A 149 -17.79 -14.90 -4.73
N ASP A 150 -16.54 -14.59 -4.36
CA ASP A 150 -15.74 -15.41 -3.43
C ASP A 150 -14.75 -14.52 -2.65
N PRO A 151 -15.10 -14.05 -1.46
CA PRO A 151 -14.23 -13.20 -0.65
C PRO A 151 -12.92 -13.86 -0.19
N ASN A 152 -12.75 -15.18 -0.36
CA ASN A 152 -11.44 -15.81 -0.12
C ASN A 152 -10.46 -15.56 -1.27
N THR A 153 -10.97 -15.11 -2.42
CA THR A 153 -10.18 -14.72 -3.57
C THR A 153 -9.93 -13.21 -3.55
N VAL A 154 -8.65 -12.82 -3.41
CA VAL A 154 -8.23 -11.40 -3.34
C VAL A 154 -7.02 -11.19 -4.23
N PHE A 155 -7.05 -10.12 -5.02
CA PHE A 155 -5.97 -9.68 -5.89
C PHE A 155 -5.30 -8.44 -5.33
N VAL A 156 -3.99 -8.34 -5.56
CA VAL A 156 -3.13 -7.30 -4.99
C VAL A 156 -2.19 -6.80 -6.06
N ALA A 157 -2.26 -5.50 -6.35
CA ALA A 157 -1.29 -4.81 -7.18
C ALA A 157 -0.10 -4.37 -6.32
N ALA A 158 1.02 -5.06 -6.46
CA ALA A 158 2.26 -4.76 -5.77
C ALA A 158 3.22 -4.01 -6.72
N LEU A 159 3.63 -2.82 -6.30
CA LEU A 159 4.62 -2.05 -7.05
C LEU A 159 6.03 -2.58 -6.83
N GLY A 160 6.38 -3.03 -5.62
CA GLY A 160 7.76 -3.35 -5.23
C GLY A 160 8.45 -2.21 -4.52
N SER A 161 9.68 -2.46 -4.02
CA SER A 161 10.53 -1.39 -3.51
C SER A 161 10.72 -0.27 -4.55
N ALA A 162 10.58 0.99 -4.16
CA ALA A 162 10.98 2.10 -5.04
C ALA A 162 12.50 2.17 -5.25
N TRP A 163 13.26 1.57 -4.34
CA TRP A 163 14.71 1.60 -4.29
C TRP A 163 15.27 0.30 -4.84
N GLY A 164 15.60 0.32 -6.13
CA GLY A 164 16.28 -0.75 -6.84
C GLY A 164 15.40 -1.90 -7.34
N PRO A 165 15.94 -2.71 -8.28
CA PRO A 165 15.25 -3.89 -8.81
C PRO A 165 14.98 -4.92 -7.69
N ASN A 166 13.81 -5.55 -7.71
CA ASN A 166 13.49 -6.66 -6.82
C ASN A 166 12.37 -7.52 -7.42
N SER A 167 12.30 -8.78 -6.99
CA SER A 167 11.31 -9.73 -7.51
C SER A 167 9.94 -9.65 -6.83
N GLN A 168 9.74 -8.77 -5.85
CA GLN A 168 8.52 -8.69 -5.05
C GLN A 168 7.54 -7.67 -5.64
N ARG A 169 7.21 -7.88 -6.92
CA ARG A 169 6.44 -6.98 -7.78
C ARG A 169 5.39 -7.76 -8.56
N GLY A 170 4.39 -7.05 -9.07
CA GLY A 170 3.38 -7.58 -9.98
C GLY A 170 2.02 -7.76 -9.33
N VAL A 171 1.23 -8.69 -9.87
CA VAL A 171 -0.10 -9.02 -9.31
C VAL A 171 0.02 -10.29 -8.50
N TYR A 172 -0.44 -10.24 -7.25
CA TYR A 172 -0.56 -11.40 -6.37
C TYR A 172 -2.04 -11.74 -6.18
N ARG A 173 -2.33 -13.04 -6.07
CA ARG A 173 -3.67 -13.56 -5.79
C ARG A 173 -3.62 -14.55 -4.63
N THR A 174 -4.57 -14.47 -3.73
CA THR A 174 -4.91 -15.54 -2.79
C THR A 174 -6.27 -16.12 -3.18
N ASN A 175 -6.52 -17.38 -2.87
CA ASN A 175 -7.82 -18.05 -3.00
C ASN A 175 -8.23 -18.75 -1.68
N ASN A 176 -7.56 -18.40 -0.57
CA ASN A 176 -7.77 -19.01 0.74
C ASN A 176 -7.79 -17.96 1.85
N GLY A 177 -8.24 -16.75 1.52
CA GLY A 177 -8.41 -15.65 2.47
C GLY A 177 -7.08 -15.13 3.02
N GLY A 178 -6.02 -15.14 2.20
CA GLY A 178 -4.69 -14.59 2.50
C GLY A 178 -3.75 -15.50 3.28
N LYS A 179 -4.07 -16.80 3.43
CA LYS A 179 -3.15 -17.75 4.07
C LYS A 179 -1.91 -18.00 3.21
N SER A 180 -2.07 -17.94 1.89
CA SER A 180 -0.97 -17.99 0.92
C SER A 180 -1.27 -17.12 -0.30
N TRP A 181 -0.21 -16.70 -0.98
CA TRP A 181 -0.27 -15.85 -2.18
C TRP A 181 0.47 -16.48 -3.35
N LYS A 182 -0.17 -16.50 -4.52
CA LYS A 182 0.42 -16.84 -5.82
C LYS A 182 0.72 -15.54 -6.56
N LYS A 183 1.94 -15.40 -7.11
CA LYS A 183 2.23 -14.32 -8.06
C LYS A 183 1.64 -14.72 -9.42
N VAL A 184 0.66 -13.97 -9.90
CA VAL A 184 -0.14 -14.32 -11.09
C VAL A 184 0.21 -13.48 -12.32
N LEU A 185 0.83 -12.31 -12.13
CA LEU A 185 1.42 -11.52 -13.21
C LEU A 185 2.77 -10.95 -12.76
N TYR A 186 3.79 -11.14 -13.57
CA TYR A 186 5.16 -10.68 -13.32
C TYR A 186 5.88 -10.46 -14.65
N ILE A 187 6.58 -9.34 -14.78
CA ILE A 187 7.31 -8.99 -16.01
C ILE A 187 8.81 -9.15 -15.79
N ASN A 188 9.38 -8.38 -14.85
CA ASN A 188 10.79 -8.39 -14.50
C ASN A 188 10.99 -7.74 -13.11
N ASN A 189 12.24 -7.52 -12.70
CA ASN A 189 12.58 -6.97 -11.38
C ASN A 189 12.36 -5.45 -11.25
N ASP A 190 12.09 -4.75 -12.35
CA ASP A 190 11.95 -3.29 -12.43
C ASP A 190 10.50 -2.85 -12.63
N THR A 191 9.60 -3.80 -12.94
CA THR A 191 8.22 -3.54 -13.28
C THR A 191 7.26 -4.04 -12.20
N GLY A 192 6.46 -3.12 -11.67
CA GLY A 192 5.39 -3.40 -10.71
C GLY A 192 4.00 -3.24 -11.30
N CYS A 193 2.96 -3.61 -10.54
CA CYS A 193 1.59 -3.33 -10.93
C CYS A 193 1.16 -1.97 -10.36
N GLY A 194 1.03 -0.99 -11.25
CA GLY A 194 0.73 0.41 -10.95
C GLY A 194 -0.75 0.77 -10.99
N ASP A 195 -1.62 -0.09 -11.49
CA ASP A 195 -3.07 -0.04 -11.25
C ASP A 195 -3.69 -1.40 -11.59
N LEU A 196 -4.84 -1.69 -11.02
CA LEU A 196 -5.58 -2.93 -11.26
C LEU A 196 -7.07 -2.63 -11.14
N VAL A 197 -7.83 -3.03 -12.15
CA VAL A 197 -9.29 -2.89 -12.20
C VAL A 197 -9.92 -4.23 -12.54
N VAL A 198 -11.15 -4.43 -12.08
CA VAL A 198 -11.97 -5.62 -12.34
C VAL A 198 -13.25 -5.21 -13.05
N ASP A 199 -13.68 -6.01 -14.01
CA ASP A 199 -14.95 -5.79 -14.70
C ASP A 199 -16.12 -6.02 -13.71
N PRO A 200 -17.04 -5.05 -13.55
CA PRO A 200 -18.13 -5.18 -12.59
C PRO A 200 -19.16 -6.26 -12.96
N SER A 201 -19.21 -6.67 -14.23
CA SER A 201 -20.08 -7.74 -14.73
C SER A 201 -19.40 -9.11 -14.72
N ASN A 202 -18.07 -9.17 -14.87
CA ASN A 202 -17.27 -10.39 -14.86
C ASN A 202 -16.09 -10.30 -13.87
N PRO A 203 -16.20 -10.87 -12.65
CA PRO A 203 -15.15 -10.75 -11.64
C PRO A 203 -13.85 -11.51 -11.97
N ASN A 204 -13.84 -12.33 -13.03
CA ASN A 204 -12.65 -13.00 -13.55
C ASN A 204 -11.94 -12.20 -14.66
N LYS A 205 -12.55 -11.11 -15.15
CA LYS A 205 -11.90 -10.19 -16.09
C LYS A 205 -11.23 -9.06 -15.32
N LEU A 206 -9.90 -9.06 -15.33
CA LEU A 206 -9.09 -8.01 -14.70
C LEU A 206 -8.17 -7.36 -15.74
N ILE A 207 -7.88 -6.09 -15.54
CA ILE A 207 -6.93 -5.33 -16.36
C ILE A 207 -5.88 -4.72 -15.43
N ALA A 208 -4.63 -5.05 -15.67
CA ALA A 208 -3.48 -4.60 -14.90
C ALA A 208 -2.65 -3.60 -15.71
N ALA A 209 -2.38 -2.44 -15.13
CA ALA A 209 -1.39 -1.50 -15.62
C ALA A 209 -0.03 -1.86 -15.00
N MET A 210 0.87 -2.40 -15.81
CA MET A 210 2.25 -2.67 -15.41
C MET A 210 3.10 -1.43 -15.66
N TRP A 211 3.93 -1.07 -14.67
CA TRP A 211 4.72 0.15 -14.65
C TRP A 211 6.16 -0.15 -14.27
N GLU A 212 7.06 0.07 -15.21
CA GLU A 212 8.50 0.07 -14.97
C GLU A 212 8.91 1.39 -14.34
N TYR A 213 9.54 1.33 -13.17
CA TYR A 213 10.00 2.54 -12.49
C TYR A 213 11.17 2.25 -11.56
N GLY A 214 11.92 3.29 -11.24
CA GLY A 214 13.04 3.16 -10.32
C GLY A 214 13.46 4.49 -9.72
N ARG A 215 13.93 4.46 -8.47
CA ARG A 215 14.50 5.63 -7.80
C ARG A 215 15.97 5.45 -7.49
N LYS A 216 16.72 6.52 -7.74
CA LYS A 216 18.03 6.80 -7.16
C LYS A 216 17.91 8.07 -6.30
N PRO A 217 18.89 8.39 -5.44
CA PRO A 217 18.84 9.61 -4.63
C PRO A 217 18.63 10.90 -5.46
N TYR A 218 19.06 10.91 -6.72
CA TYR A 218 19.06 12.08 -7.61
C TYR A 218 18.20 11.94 -8.88
N THR A 219 17.61 10.76 -9.16
CA THR A 219 16.78 10.53 -10.35
C THR A 219 15.57 9.65 -10.08
N PHE A 220 14.55 9.81 -10.92
CA PHE A 220 13.37 8.98 -10.98
C PHE A 220 13.16 8.53 -12.42
N ASN A 221 13.21 7.23 -12.66
CA ASN A 221 12.78 6.63 -13.92
C ASN A 221 11.29 6.27 -13.83
N SER A 222 10.54 6.58 -14.88
CA SER A 222 9.11 6.31 -14.97
C SER A 222 8.74 5.97 -16.40
N GLY A 223 8.68 4.68 -16.67
CA GLY A 223 8.49 4.12 -18.00
C GLY A 223 9.71 3.32 -18.47
N GLY A 224 9.44 2.43 -19.41
CA GLY A 224 10.39 1.45 -19.96
C GLY A 224 9.65 0.26 -20.57
N GLU A 225 10.37 -0.64 -21.22
CA GLU A 225 9.83 -1.76 -22.01
C GLU A 225 8.90 -2.70 -21.20
N GLY A 226 9.12 -2.79 -19.89
CA GLY A 226 8.28 -3.58 -18.99
C GLY A 226 6.88 -2.98 -18.77
N SER A 227 6.68 -1.70 -19.09
CA SER A 227 5.40 -1.03 -18.92
C SER A 227 4.37 -1.50 -19.96
N GLY A 228 3.09 -1.44 -19.60
CA GLY A 228 1.99 -1.76 -20.50
C GLY A 228 0.76 -2.32 -19.79
N ILE A 229 -0.32 -2.43 -20.55
CA ILE A 229 -1.61 -2.92 -20.06
C ILE A 229 -1.71 -4.42 -20.35
N HIS A 230 -2.09 -5.21 -19.35
CA HIS A 230 -2.32 -6.64 -19.46
C HIS A 230 -3.76 -6.96 -19.06
N ILE A 231 -4.39 -7.91 -19.75
CA ILE A 231 -5.76 -8.34 -19.50
C ILE A 231 -5.80 -9.85 -19.22
N THR A 232 -6.70 -10.25 -18.34
CA THR A 232 -7.08 -11.64 -18.10
C THR A 232 -8.59 -11.76 -18.14
N TYR A 233 -9.08 -12.96 -18.47
CA TYR A 233 -10.51 -13.31 -18.46
C TYR A 233 -10.82 -14.51 -17.55
N ASP A 234 -9.79 -15.08 -16.92
CA ASP A 234 -9.85 -16.34 -16.16
C ASP A 234 -9.35 -16.20 -14.72
N GLY A 235 -9.51 -15.01 -14.13
CA GLY A 235 -9.11 -14.74 -12.75
C GLY A 235 -7.60 -14.73 -12.56
N GLY A 236 -6.86 -14.38 -13.62
CA GLY A 236 -5.41 -14.22 -13.60
C GLY A 236 -4.62 -15.52 -13.73
N GLU A 237 -5.21 -16.61 -14.26
CA GLU A 237 -4.40 -17.77 -14.64
C GLU A 237 -3.59 -17.50 -15.90
N ASN A 238 -4.19 -16.79 -16.88
CA ASN A 238 -3.52 -16.36 -18.09
C ASN A 238 -3.68 -14.85 -18.28
N TRP A 239 -2.60 -14.21 -18.74
CA TRP A 239 -2.56 -12.78 -19.02
C TRP A 239 -2.05 -12.53 -20.43
N GLU A 240 -2.70 -11.60 -21.12
CA GLU A 240 -2.32 -11.12 -22.44
C GLU A 240 -1.88 -9.66 -22.33
N LYS A 241 -0.69 -9.33 -22.87
CA LYS A 241 -0.26 -7.94 -23.01
C LYS A 241 -1.00 -7.34 -24.21
N LEU A 242 -1.70 -6.22 -24.01
CA LEU A 242 -2.35 -5.52 -25.10
C LEU A 242 -1.30 -4.88 -26.01
N ASP A 243 -1.48 -5.03 -27.32
CA ASP A 243 -0.69 -4.26 -28.28
C ASP A 243 -0.99 -2.77 -28.14
N GLN A 244 0.07 -1.97 -28.10
CA GLN A 244 0.01 -0.54 -27.81
C GLN A 244 -0.77 0.22 -28.89
N LYS A 245 -0.57 -0.12 -30.16
CA LYS A 245 -1.21 0.53 -31.29
C LYS A 245 -2.66 0.11 -31.42
N GLU A 246 -2.96 -1.18 -31.29
CA GLU A 246 -4.32 -1.72 -31.34
C GLU A 246 -5.18 -1.20 -30.18
N ALA A 247 -4.59 -1.05 -28.99
CA ALA A 247 -5.27 -0.46 -27.83
C ALA A 247 -5.36 1.08 -27.87
N GLY A 248 -4.82 1.73 -28.90
CA GLY A 248 -4.87 3.19 -29.08
C GLY A 248 -4.07 3.96 -28.03
N LEU A 249 -3.00 3.38 -27.49
CA LEU A 249 -2.12 4.01 -26.51
C LEU A 249 -1.08 4.91 -27.20
N PRO A 250 -0.55 5.96 -26.53
CA PRO A 250 0.49 6.82 -27.09
C PRO A 250 1.74 6.03 -27.50
N GLU A 251 2.47 6.45 -28.53
CA GLU A 251 3.74 5.81 -28.92
C GLU A 251 4.87 6.07 -27.90
N GLY A 252 5.86 5.16 -27.84
CA GLY A 252 7.03 5.28 -26.97
C GLY A 252 6.86 4.61 -25.60
N ASP A 253 7.74 4.96 -24.66
CA ASP A 253 7.73 4.39 -23.31
C ASP A 253 6.50 4.85 -22.53
N LEU A 254 5.71 3.88 -22.07
CA LEU A 254 4.54 4.16 -21.25
C LEU A 254 4.96 4.39 -19.79
N GLY A 255 4.53 5.51 -19.22
CA GLY A 255 4.74 5.84 -17.82
C GLY A 255 3.76 5.09 -16.89
N ARG A 256 3.43 5.72 -15.76
CA ARG A 256 2.42 5.17 -14.84
C ARG A 256 1.03 5.36 -15.44
N ILE A 257 0.29 4.27 -15.54
CA ILE A 257 -1.08 4.27 -16.10
C ILE A 257 -2.10 4.14 -14.96
N GLY A 258 -3.12 5.00 -14.97
CA GLY A 258 -4.34 4.83 -14.17
C GLY A 258 -5.45 4.24 -15.03
N LEU A 259 -6.23 3.31 -14.49
CA LEU A 259 -7.27 2.59 -15.22
C LEU A 259 -8.65 2.80 -14.58
N ALA A 260 -9.69 2.86 -15.41
CA ALA A 260 -11.08 2.78 -14.97
C ALA A 260 -11.93 2.06 -16.01
N ILE A 261 -12.79 1.13 -15.58
CA ILE A 261 -13.78 0.49 -16.44
C ILE A 261 -15.11 1.22 -16.26
N ALA A 262 -15.79 1.57 -17.35
CA ALA A 262 -17.10 2.21 -17.28
C ALA A 262 -18.14 1.21 -16.72
N PRO A 263 -18.76 1.46 -15.54
CA PRO A 263 -19.64 0.46 -14.94
C PRO A 263 -20.90 0.15 -15.75
N SER A 264 -21.38 1.13 -16.51
CA SER A 264 -22.55 1.00 -17.40
C SER A 264 -22.24 0.30 -18.72
N LYS A 265 -20.97 0.21 -19.12
CA LYS A 265 -20.52 -0.40 -20.37
C LYS A 265 -19.10 -0.95 -20.22
N PRO A 266 -18.93 -2.15 -19.63
CA PRO A 266 -17.61 -2.69 -19.24
C PRO A 266 -16.63 -2.99 -20.38
N ASP A 267 -17.06 -2.84 -21.63
CA ASP A 267 -16.19 -2.87 -22.81
C ASP A 267 -15.45 -1.54 -23.04
N ILE A 268 -15.82 -0.47 -22.32
CA ILE A 268 -15.12 0.81 -22.34
C ILE A 268 -14.18 0.90 -21.14
N VAL A 269 -12.90 1.05 -21.45
CA VAL A 269 -11.83 1.24 -20.46
C VAL A 269 -11.16 2.59 -20.72
N TYR A 270 -11.02 3.39 -19.67
CA TYR A 270 -10.27 4.64 -19.69
C TYR A 270 -8.87 4.39 -19.12
N ALA A 271 -7.86 4.87 -19.84
CA ALA A 271 -6.48 4.87 -19.39
C ALA A 271 -5.96 6.32 -19.32
N TYR A 272 -5.46 6.72 -18.16
CA TYR A 272 -4.73 7.97 -17.97
C TYR A 272 -3.23 7.66 -17.95
N ILE A 273 -2.50 8.22 -18.91
CA ILE A 273 -1.10 7.91 -19.21
C ILE A 273 -0.27 9.19 -19.14
#